data_AF-A0A7J8QKQ9-F1
#
_entry.id   AF-A0A7J8QKQ9-F1
#
_cell.length_a   1.000
_cell.length_b   1.000
_cell.length_c   1.000
_cell.angle_alpha   90.00
_cell.angle_beta   90.00
_cell.angle_gamma   90.00
#
_symmetry.space_group_name_H-M   'P 1'
#
loop_
_entity.id
_entity.type
_entity.pdbx_description
1 polymer ?
#
loop_
_entity_poly.entity_id
_entity_poly.type
_entity_poly.pdbx_seq_one_letter_code
_entity_poly.pdbx_strand_id
1 'polypeptide(L)'
;MQELPECQRSDAVSSMVYEAGARIRDPVYGCAGAVFQLQKQVNELQAQLAKAQAQVVNMQLQQANVLALLCMDMDKAPSSPPPNSPQSAVGDTFITNSSYLSFMEDINNDANSGSLWEPLWT
;
A
#
# COMPACT_ATOMS: atom_id res chain seq x y z
N MET A 1 -24.37 18.89 32.00
CA MET A 1 -23.32 18.21 32.80
C MET A 1 -23.85 17.18 33.79
N GLN A 2 -25.04 17.34 34.36
CA GLN A 2 -25.63 16.32 35.26
C GLN A 2 -26.03 15.02 34.54
N GLU A 3 -26.13 15.05 33.21
CA GLU A 3 -26.41 13.88 32.36
C GLU A 3 -25.22 12.92 32.21
N LEU A 4 -24.02 13.32 32.63
CA LEU A 4 -22.82 12.48 32.58
C LEU A 4 -22.36 12.08 33.99
N PRO A 5 -21.81 10.85 34.15
CA PRO A 5 -21.10 10.44 35.36
C PRO A 5 -19.98 11.43 35.69
N GLU A 6 -19.71 11.65 36.99
CA GLU A 6 -18.76 12.67 37.45
C GLU A 6 -17.37 12.53 36.84
N CYS A 7 -16.91 11.29 36.65
CA CYS A 7 -15.61 10.98 36.07
C CYS A 7 -15.45 11.46 34.62
N GLN A 8 -16.54 11.60 33.86
CA GLN A 8 -16.52 12.02 32.44
C GLN A 8 -16.78 13.53 32.27
N ARG A 9 -17.24 14.21 33.33
CA ARG A 9 -17.59 15.63 33.24
C ARG A 9 -16.39 16.51 32.90
N SER A 10 -15.20 16.22 33.46
CA SER A 10 -14.00 17.01 33.15
C SER A 10 -13.63 16.94 31.68
N ASP A 11 -13.69 15.75 31.08
CA ASP A 11 -13.37 15.53 29.67
C ASP A 11 -14.41 16.18 28.74
N ALA A 12 -15.70 16.08 29.10
CA ALA A 12 -16.77 16.76 28.39
C ALA A 12 -16.62 18.29 28.44
N VAL A 13 -16.20 18.88 29.58
CA VAL A 13 -15.90 20.32 29.65
C VAL A 13 -14.75 20.69 28.73
N SER A 14 -13.65 19.92 28.75
CA SER A 14 -12.52 20.15 27.83
C SER A 14 -12.96 20.11 26.37
N SER A 15 -13.81 19.16 26.01
CA SER A 15 -14.37 19.04 24.65
C SER A 15 -15.25 20.24 24.28
N MET A 16 -16.16 20.67 25.16
CA MET A 16 -16.99 21.86 24.94
C MET A 16 -16.14 23.14 24.78
N VAL A 17 -15.09 23.30 25.59
CA VAL A 17 -14.18 24.45 25.50
C VAL A 17 -13.43 24.42 24.16
N TYR A 18 -12.96 23.26 23.73
CA TYR A 18 -12.31 23.10 22.43
C TYR A 18 -13.26 23.48 21.28
N GLU A 19 -14.49 22.95 21.28
CA GLU A 19 -15.50 23.23 20.25
C GLU A 19 -15.88 24.71 20.20
N ALA A 20 -16.11 25.33 21.37
CA ALA A 20 -16.41 26.76 21.46
C ALA A 20 -15.23 27.59 20.92
N GLY A 21 -14.00 27.24 21.30
CA GLY A 21 -12.80 27.89 20.79
C GLY A 21 -12.65 27.73 19.27
N ALA A 22 -13.02 26.58 18.71
CA ALA A 22 -13.02 26.35 17.27
C ALA A 22 -14.06 27.22 16.56
N ARG A 23 -15.30 27.34 17.10
CA ARG A 23 -16.35 28.21 16.53
C ARG A 23 -15.99 29.70 16.57
N ILE A 24 -15.21 30.14 17.57
CA ILE A 24 -14.72 31.53 17.62
C ILE A 24 -13.74 31.81 16.47
N ARG A 25 -12.86 30.84 16.16
CA ARG A 25 -11.86 30.98 15.07
C ARG A 25 -12.49 30.78 13.69
N ASP A 26 -13.41 29.84 13.57
CA ASP A 26 -14.16 29.53 12.35
C ASP A 26 -15.66 29.47 12.67
N PRO A 27 -16.39 30.58 12.48
CA PRO A 27 -17.81 30.65 12.81
C PRO A 27 -18.72 29.76 11.97
N VAL A 28 -18.25 29.33 10.78
CA VAL A 28 -19.06 28.54 9.86
C VAL A 28 -18.84 27.05 10.11
N TYR A 29 -17.59 26.60 10.15
CA TYR A 29 -17.28 25.18 10.22
C TYR A 29 -16.71 24.72 11.56
N GLY A 30 -16.21 25.62 12.41
CA GLY A 30 -15.70 25.30 13.74
C GLY A 30 -14.78 24.08 13.78
N CYS A 31 -15.09 23.09 14.62
CA CYS A 31 -14.33 21.84 14.70
C CYS A 31 -14.57 20.91 13.50
N ALA A 32 -15.71 21.00 12.80
CA ALA A 32 -15.98 20.21 11.60
C ALA A 32 -15.01 20.58 10.46
N GLY A 33 -14.56 21.84 10.40
CA GLY A 33 -13.49 22.27 9.49
C GLY A 33 -12.18 21.51 9.74
N ALA A 34 -11.81 21.31 11.00
CA ALA A 34 -10.61 20.54 11.36
C ALA A 34 -10.76 19.05 10.97
N VAL A 35 -11.93 18.46 11.22
CA VAL A 35 -12.23 17.08 10.81
C VAL A 35 -12.11 16.93 9.29
N PHE A 36 -12.69 17.85 8.51
CA PHE A 36 -12.61 17.82 7.05
C PHE A 36 -11.16 17.90 6.56
N GLN A 37 -10.34 18.78 7.14
CA GLN A 37 -8.94 18.90 6.74
C GLN A 37 -8.13 17.64 7.05
N LEU A 38 -8.38 17.00 8.20
CA LEU A 38 -7.77 15.72 8.53
C LEU A 38 -8.20 14.64 7.54
N GLN A 39 -9.49 14.55 7.20
CA GLN A 39 -9.97 13.60 6.20
C GLN A 39 -9.30 13.82 4.83
N LYS A 40 -9.14 15.09 4.42
CA LYS A 40 -8.43 15.43 3.19
C LYS A 40 -6.96 14.98 3.22
N GLN A 41 -6.27 15.20 4.33
CA GLN A 41 -4.87 14.77 4.50
C GLN A 41 -4.73 13.25 4.46
N VAL A 42 -5.64 12.52 5.10
CA VAL A 42 -5.68 11.05 5.02
C VAL A 42 -5.84 10.59 3.57
N ASN A 43 -6.79 11.16 2.83
CA ASN A 43 -7.03 10.80 1.44
C ASN A 43 -5.81 11.10 0.55
N GLU A 44 -5.15 12.24 0.75
CA GLU A 44 -3.95 12.61 0.01
C GLU A 44 -2.79 11.63 0.29
N LEU A 45 -2.56 11.28 1.56
CA LEU A 45 -1.54 10.30 1.93
C LEU A 45 -1.83 8.92 1.34
N GLN A 46 -3.09 8.50 1.33
CA GLN A 46 -3.50 7.25 0.69
C GLN A 46 -3.23 7.27 -0.81
N ALA A 47 -3.52 8.38 -1.50
CA ALA A 47 -3.22 8.52 -2.93
C ALA A 47 -1.71 8.46 -3.20
N GLN A 48 -0.89 9.09 -2.35
CA GLN A 48 0.57 9.03 -2.45
C GLN A 48 1.11 7.61 -2.22
N LEU A 49 0.55 6.89 -1.26
CA LEU A 49 0.91 5.49 -1.00
C LEU A 49 0.59 4.61 -2.22
N ALA A 50 -0.63 4.71 -2.75
CA ALA A 50 -1.04 3.97 -3.94
C ALA A 50 -0.14 4.28 -5.15
N LYS A 51 0.24 5.55 -5.33
CA LYS A 51 1.18 5.97 -6.38
C LYS A 51 2.56 5.34 -6.18
N ALA A 52 3.10 5.37 -4.97
CA ALA A 52 4.41 4.79 -4.67
C ALA A 52 4.42 3.27 -4.90
N GLN A 53 3.37 2.57 -4.46
CA GLN A 53 3.18 1.13 -4.71
C GLN A 53 3.15 0.82 -6.22
N ALA A 54 2.38 1.58 -7.00
CA ALA A 54 2.32 1.42 -8.44
C ALA A 54 3.67 1.66 -9.12
N GLN A 55 4.46 2.64 -8.65
CA GLN A 55 5.81 2.88 -9.16
C GLN A 55 6.76 1.72 -8.89
N VAL A 56 6.72 1.14 -7.68
CA VAL A 56 7.53 -0.04 -7.34
C VAL A 56 7.21 -1.21 -8.26
N VAL A 57 5.92 -1.52 -8.46
CA VAL A 57 5.49 -2.59 -9.37
C VAL A 57 5.94 -2.31 -10.80
N ASN A 58 5.82 -1.07 -11.27
CA ASN A 58 6.23 -0.69 -12.61
C ASN A 58 7.75 -0.88 -12.82
N MET A 59 8.58 -0.45 -11.88
CA MET A 59 10.03 -0.63 -11.94
C MET A 59 10.42 -2.11 -11.94
N GLN A 60 9.74 -2.93 -11.13
CA GLN A 60 9.98 -4.38 -11.08
C GLN A 60 9.56 -5.07 -12.40
N LEU A 61 8.43 -4.68 -12.99
CA LEU A 61 8.01 -5.20 -14.30
C LEU A 61 9.00 -4.81 -15.40
N GLN A 62 9.50 -3.58 -15.39
CA GLN A 62 10.54 -3.14 -16.31
C GLN A 62 11.81 -3.98 -16.15
N GLN A 63 12.24 -4.24 -14.91
CA GLN A 63 13.39 -5.09 -14.61
C GLN A 63 13.20 -6.52 -15.14
N ALA A 64 12.03 -7.13 -14.89
CA ALA A 64 11.71 -8.46 -15.39
C ALA A 64 11.71 -8.52 -16.93
N ASN A 65 11.17 -7.50 -17.60
CA ASN A 65 11.17 -7.42 -19.06
C ASN A 65 12.59 -7.32 -19.64
N VAL A 66 13.47 -6.54 -19.02
CA VAL A 66 14.89 -6.45 -19.43
C VAL A 66 15.60 -7.79 -19.25
N LEU A 67 15.37 -8.49 -18.13
CA LEU A 67 15.94 -9.82 -17.90
C LEU A 67 15.45 -10.84 -18.94
N ALA A 68 14.16 -10.83 -19.28
CA ALA A 68 13.61 -11.70 -20.30
C ALA A 68 14.26 -11.46 -21.67
N LEU A 69 14.44 -10.19 -22.06
CA LEU A 69 15.15 -9.81 -23.30
C LEU A 69 16.59 -10.35 -23.31
N LEU A 70 17.34 -10.15 -22.23
CA LEU A 70 18.72 -10.65 -22.11
C LEU A 70 18.79 -12.18 -22.17
N CYS A 71 17.81 -12.87 -21.59
CA CYS A 71 17.77 -14.33 -21.59
C CYS A 71 17.49 -14.90 -23.00
N MET A 72 16.70 -14.19 -23.82
CA MET A 72 16.36 -14.61 -25.18
C MET A 72 17.53 -14.47 -26.18
N ASP A 73 18.54 -13.65 -25.88
CA ASP A 73 19.73 -13.48 -26.74
C ASP A 73 20.77 -14.60 -26.59
N MET A 74 20.65 -15.47 -25.59
CA MET A 74 21.60 -16.58 -25.36
C MET A 74 21.30 -17.86 -26.16
N ASP A 75 20.16 -17.94 -26.87
CA ASP A 75 19.72 -19.16 -27.56
C ASP A 75 20.03 -19.20 -29.07
N LYS A 76 20.83 -18.27 -29.62
CA LYS A 76 21.21 -18.30 -31.05
C LYS A 76 22.65 -18.75 -31.29
N ALA A 77 23.00 -19.96 -30.86
CA ALA A 77 24.18 -20.67 -31.34
C ALA A 77 23.84 -21.49 -32.61
N PRO A 78 24.65 -21.44 -33.69
CA PRO A 78 24.42 -22.29 -34.86
C PRO A 78 24.94 -23.72 -34.64
N SER A 79 24.13 -24.69 -35.05
CA SER A 79 24.47 -26.05 -35.54
C SER A 79 24.53 -27.28 -34.59
N SER A 80 23.52 -28.16 -34.81
CA SER A 80 23.51 -29.65 -34.84
C SER A 80 23.56 -30.50 -33.55
N PRO A 81 22.88 -31.69 -33.52
CA PRO A 81 22.77 -32.57 -32.34
C PRO A 81 23.82 -33.69 -32.30
N PRO A 82 24.11 -34.27 -31.11
CA PRO A 82 23.95 -35.71 -30.96
C PRO A 82 23.29 -36.14 -29.61
N PRO A 83 22.78 -37.38 -29.51
CA PRO A 83 22.06 -37.86 -28.35
C PRO A 83 22.96 -38.55 -27.31
N ASN A 84 22.47 -38.56 -26.07
CA ASN A 84 22.82 -39.46 -24.96
C ASN A 84 24.07 -39.13 -24.13
N SER A 85 23.84 -38.51 -22.97
CA SER A 85 24.47 -38.82 -21.67
C SER A 85 23.73 -38.05 -20.56
N PRO A 86 23.29 -38.69 -19.45
CA PRO A 86 22.78 -37.95 -18.30
C PRO A 86 23.98 -37.45 -17.48
N GLN A 87 24.44 -36.23 -17.75
CA GLN A 87 25.35 -35.52 -16.85
C GLN A 87 24.59 -34.40 -16.15
N SER A 88 24.48 -34.56 -14.83
CA SER A 88 24.11 -33.52 -13.88
C SER A 88 24.92 -32.25 -14.13
N ALA A 89 24.24 -31.12 -14.30
CA ALA A 89 24.89 -29.82 -14.20
C ALA A 89 23.90 -28.80 -13.61
N VAL A 90 24.10 -28.57 -12.31
CA VAL A 90 24.01 -27.27 -11.64
C VAL A 90 22.70 -26.51 -11.87
N GLY A 91 21.70 -26.85 -11.07
CA GLY A 91 20.54 -25.99 -10.85
C GLY A 91 20.93 -24.78 -10.00
N ASP A 92 21.48 -23.73 -10.63
CA ASP A 92 21.71 -22.43 -9.98
C ASP A 92 21.10 -21.27 -10.80
N THR A 93 19.98 -21.51 -11.48
CA THR A 93 19.11 -20.44 -12.04
C THR A 93 17.89 -20.20 -11.14
N PHE A 94 18.02 -20.37 -9.82
CA PHE A 94 16.91 -20.22 -8.88
C PHE A 94 16.95 -18.95 -8.02
N ILE A 95 17.85 -18.00 -8.31
CA ILE A 95 17.77 -16.65 -7.71
C ILE A 95 16.87 -15.74 -8.56
N THR A 96 15.63 -16.15 -8.80
CA THR A 96 14.58 -15.23 -9.27
C THR A 96 13.25 -15.41 -8.55
N ASN A 97 13.04 -16.44 -7.73
CA ASN A 97 11.68 -16.77 -7.32
C ASN A 97 11.33 -16.69 -5.83
N SER A 98 12.29 -16.56 -4.90
CA SER A 98 11.90 -16.49 -3.48
C SER A 98 11.40 -15.11 -3.07
N SER A 99 12.12 -14.05 -3.44
CA SER A 99 11.74 -12.69 -3.02
C SER A 99 10.59 -12.11 -3.86
N TYR A 100 10.46 -12.55 -5.11
CA TYR A 100 9.41 -12.08 -6.02
C TYR A 100 8.06 -12.74 -5.78
N LEU A 101 8.00 -14.08 -5.63
CA LEU A 101 6.74 -14.76 -5.33
C LEU A 101 6.23 -14.44 -3.93
N SER A 102 7.12 -14.38 -2.94
CA SER A 102 6.73 -14.03 -1.57
C SER A 102 6.13 -12.63 -1.49
N PHE A 103 6.62 -11.68 -2.31
CA PHE A 103 6.05 -10.32 -2.38
C PHE A 103 4.76 -10.24 -3.22
N MET A 104 4.62 -11.03 -4.30
CA MET A 104 3.35 -11.12 -5.03
C MET A 104 2.23 -11.68 -4.14
N GLU A 105 2.55 -12.58 -3.22
CA GLU A 105 1.60 -13.15 -2.26
C GLU A 105 1.17 -12.11 -1.20
N ASP A 106 2.11 -11.27 -0.73
CA ASP A 106 1.81 -10.15 0.17
C ASP A 106 0.91 -9.07 -0.50
N ILE A 107 1.15 -8.74 -1.77
CA ILE A 107 0.28 -7.79 -2.52
C ILE A 107 -1.13 -8.36 -2.71
N ASN A 108 -1.27 -9.67 -2.97
CA ASN A 108 -2.58 -10.29 -3.14
C ASN A 108 -3.37 -10.34 -1.82
N ASN A 109 -2.68 -10.43 -0.69
CA ASN A 109 -3.29 -10.38 0.63
C ASN A 109 -3.85 -8.98 0.95
N ASP A 110 -3.16 -7.91 0.53
CA ASP A 110 -3.68 -6.54 0.61
C ASP A 110 -4.75 -6.24 -0.45
N ALA A 111 -4.73 -6.88 -1.62
CA ALA A 111 -5.81 -6.72 -2.61
C ALA A 111 -7.16 -7.32 -2.14
N ASN A 112 -7.12 -8.36 -1.29
CA ASN A 112 -8.31 -8.89 -0.61
C ASN A 112 -8.78 -8.02 0.58
N SER A 113 -7.97 -7.04 1.01
CA SER A 113 -8.42 -6.02 1.95
C SER A 113 -9.20 -4.88 1.29
N GLY A 114 -9.46 -4.96 -0.02
CA GLY A 114 -10.35 -4.06 -0.77
C GLY A 114 -11.81 -3.97 -0.26
N SER A 115 -12.19 -4.75 0.74
CA SER A 115 -13.52 -4.71 1.39
C SER A 115 -13.52 -4.19 2.83
N LEU A 116 -12.40 -3.72 3.41
CA LEU A 116 -12.36 -3.32 4.83
C LEU A 116 -12.32 -1.79 5.05
N TRP A 117 -12.62 -0.98 4.03
CA TRP A 117 -12.54 0.49 4.13
C TRP A 117 -13.80 1.20 3.70
N GLU A 118 -14.95 0.55 3.82
CA GLU A 118 -16.22 1.28 3.82
C GLU A 118 -16.14 2.34 4.92
N PRO A 119 -16.27 3.64 4.57
CA PRO A 119 -16.35 4.68 5.57
C PRO A 119 -17.54 4.32 6.45
N LEU A 120 -17.28 4.01 7.72
CA LEU A 120 -18.25 3.52 8.71
C LEU A 120 -19.36 4.54 9.05
N TRP A 121 -19.50 5.60 8.25
CA TRP A 121 -20.42 6.72 8.42
C TRP A 121 -21.39 6.88 7.24
N THR A 122 -21.67 5.82 6.47
CA THR A 122 -22.79 5.84 5.50
C THR A 122 -24.15 5.78 6.18
#